data_AF-A0A2U2Z430-F1
#
_entry.id   AF-A0A2U2Z430-F1
#
_cell.length_a   1.000
_cell.length_b   1.000
_cell.length_c   1.000
_cell.angle_alpha   90.00
_cell.angle_beta   90.00
_cell.angle_gamma   90.00
#
_symmetry.space_group_name_H-M   'P 1'
#
loop_
_entity.id
_entity.type
_entity.pdbx_description
1 polymer ?
#
loop_
_entity_poly.entity_id
_entity_poly.type
_entity_poly.pdbx_seq_one_letter_code
_entity_poly.pdbx_strand_id
1 'polypeptide(L)'
;MDEYAPPRVHASDLVGTWNDGRGGTLRLDGEGRAVATGTWSQGGVDSPDGRCEGSGTWRFEPDDNPWLQSVTIDVGDCWSGQWTLSGTAGRPKLNYQLGDTDSPEWYVLSR
;
A
#
# COMPACT_ATOMS: atom_id res chain seq x y z
N MET A 1 -0.31 -3.43 -29.19
CA MET A 1 -0.04 -3.77 -27.79
C MET A 1 0.40 -2.48 -27.16
N ASP A 2 -0.44 -1.91 -26.30
CA ASP A 2 -0.04 -0.77 -25.49
C ASP A 2 0.93 -1.29 -24.42
N GLU A 3 2.12 -0.71 -24.40
CA GLU A 3 3.14 -1.02 -23.40
C GLU A 3 2.65 -0.52 -22.04
N TYR A 4 2.81 -1.33 -21.00
CA TYR A 4 2.32 -0.98 -19.67
C TYR A 4 3.11 0.21 -19.10
N ALA A 5 2.38 1.18 -18.54
CA ALA A 5 2.94 2.26 -17.74
C ALA A 5 2.19 2.34 -16.38
N PRO A 6 2.89 2.55 -15.25
CA PRO A 6 2.26 2.77 -13.95
C PRO A 6 1.32 3.96 -13.97
N PRO A 7 0.33 4.00 -13.05
CA PRO A 7 -0.65 5.06 -13.04
C PRO A 7 0.00 6.39 -12.68
N ARG A 8 -0.30 7.47 -13.41
CA ARG A 8 -0.01 8.82 -12.92
C ARG A 8 -1.10 9.20 -11.92
N VAL A 9 -0.75 9.37 -10.65
CA VAL A 9 -1.70 9.67 -9.57
C VAL A 9 -1.29 10.92 -8.80
N HIS A 10 -2.27 11.55 -8.18
CA HIS A 10 -2.09 12.57 -7.17
C HIS A 10 -2.41 12.00 -5.78
N ALA A 11 -1.98 12.69 -4.72
CA ALA A 11 -2.30 12.29 -3.35
C ALA A 11 -3.82 12.12 -3.13
N SER A 12 -4.64 13.00 -3.73
CA SER A 12 -6.11 12.90 -3.67
C SER A 12 -6.67 11.60 -4.25
N ASP A 13 -6.00 11.02 -5.25
CA ASP A 13 -6.43 9.75 -5.86
C ASP A 13 -6.14 8.55 -4.95
N LEU A 14 -5.23 8.73 -3.97
CA LEU A 14 -4.83 7.73 -2.99
C LEU A 14 -5.67 7.74 -1.71
N VAL A 15 -6.49 8.77 -1.51
CA VAL A 15 -7.48 8.87 -0.43
C VAL A 15 -8.63 7.91 -0.66
N GLY A 16 -8.98 7.08 0.33
CA GLY A 16 -10.02 6.08 0.22
C GLY A 16 -9.74 4.82 1.04
N THR A 17 -10.53 3.78 0.78
CA THR A 17 -10.35 2.46 1.40
C THR A 17 -9.69 1.53 0.42
N TRP A 18 -8.66 0.85 0.88
CA TRP A 18 -7.90 -0.16 0.16
C TRP A 18 -8.12 -1.53 0.79
N ASN A 19 -8.17 -2.57 -0.02
CA ASN A 19 -8.48 -3.93 0.39
C ASN A 19 -7.31 -4.85 0.10
N ASP A 20 -6.99 -5.75 1.02
CA ASP A 20 -5.95 -6.78 0.86
C ASP A 20 -6.42 -8.04 0.10
N GLY A 21 -7.68 -8.05 -0.34
CA GLY A 21 -8.33 -9.20 -0.98
C GLY A 21 -8.63 -10.38 -0.02
N ARG A 22 -8.36 -10.22 1.27
CA ARG A 22 -8.48 -11.24 2.33
C ARG A 22 -9.33 -10.76 3.51
N GLY A 23 -10.05 -9.64 3.37
CA GLY A 23 -10.96 -9.08 4.38
C GLY A 23 -10.35 -7.98 5.25
N GLY A 24 -9.08 -7.65 5.06
CA GLY A 24 -8.41 -6.52 5.70
C GLY A 24 -8.53 -5.24 4.88
N THR A 25 -8.57 -4.11 5.58
CA THR A 25 -8.67 -2.79 4.94
C THR A 25 -7.63 -1.81 5.46
N LEU A 26 -7.15 -0.95 4.57
CA LEU A 26 -6.34 0.21 4.90
C LEU A 26 -7.06 1.46 4.40
N ARG A 27 -7.42 2.37 5.30
CA ARG A 27 -8.04 3.65 4.97
C ARG A 27 -7.00 4.76 5.02
N LEU A 28 -6.86 5.49 3.91
CA LEU A 28 -6.04 6.70 3.80
C LEU A 28 -6.98 7.90 3.68
N ASP A 29 -6.82 8.91 4.52
CA ASP A 29 -7.60 10.16 4.41
C ASP A 29 -6.82 11.33 3.80
N GLY A 30 -7.51 12.42 3.46
CA GLY A 30 -6.91 13.60 2.85
C GLY A 30 -6.01 14.42 3.77
N GLU A 31 -5.95 14.09 5.06
CA GLU A 31 -5.12 14.79 6.06
C GLU A 31 -3.83 14.02 6.37
N GLY A 32 -3.58 12.91 5.67
CA GLY A 32 -2.38 12.10 5.87
C GLY A 32 -2.52 11.05 6.99
N ARG A 33 -3.73 10.75 7.46
CA ARG A 33 -3.95 9.67 8.44
C ARG A 33 -4.22 8.34 7.75
N ALA A 34 -3.60 7.29 8.29
CA ALA A 34 -3.78 5.91 7.85
C ALA A 34 -4.43 5.08 8.96
N VAL A 35 -5.36 4.19 8.62
CA VAL A 35 -5.99 3.24 9.55
C VAL A 35 -6.01 1.86 8.94
N ALA A 36 -5.33 0.92 9.56
CA ALA A 36 -5.40 -0.50 9.22
C ALA A 36 -6.48 -1.18 10.08
N THR A 37 -7.28 -2.04 9.47
CA THR A 37 -8.29 -2.85 10.15
C THR A 37 -8.27 -4.24 9.58
N GLY A 38 -7.82 -5.21 10.37
CA GLY A 38 -7.74 -6.60 9.98
C GLY A 38 -6.82 -6.87 8.79
N THR A 39 -5.83 -6.01 8.50
CA THR A 39 -4.81 -6.34 7.50
C THR A 39 -3.90 -7.42 8.03
N TRP A 40 -3.12 -8.09 7.19
CA TRP A 40 -1.95 -8.80 7.72
C TRP A 40 -0.92 -7.77 8.22
N SER A 41 0.07 -8.18 9.00
CA SER A 41 1.22 -7.34 9.33
C SER A 41 2.37 -7.59 8.35
N GLN A 42 3.44 -6.81 8.48
CA GLN A 42 4.69 -7.04 7.74
C GLN A 42 5.31 -8.44 7.96
N GLY A 43 4.94 -9.15 9.03
CA GLY A 43 5.39 -10.53 9.26
C GLY A 43 4.61 -11.57 8.45
N GLY A 44 3.72 -11.15 7.55
CA GLY A 44 3.01 -12.05 6.62
C GLY A 44 1.98 -12.95 7.29
N VAL A 45 1.64 -14.05 6.61
CA VAL A 45 0.60 -14.99 7.07
C VAL A 45 0.97 -15.79 8.32
N ASP A 46 2.26 -15.82 8.64
CA ASP A 46 2.81 -16.58 9.75
C ASP A 46 2.93 -15.74 11.03
N SER A 47 2.49 -14.48 11.02
CA SER A 47 2.43 -13.67 12.23
C SER A 47 1.42 -14.25 13.23
N PRO A 48 1.81 -14.52 14.48
CA PRO A 48 0.97 -15.21 15.47
C PRO A 48 -0.32 -14.45 15.83
N ASP A 49 -0.38 -13.15 15.54
CA ASP A 49 -1.56 -12.30 15.78
C ASP A 49 -2.54 -12.23 14.59
N GLY A 50 -2.20 -12.80 13.42
CA GLY A 50 -3.06 -13.05 12.25
C GLY A 50 -3.70 -11.83 11.55
N ARG A 51 -4.06 -10.79 12.28
CA ARG A 51 -4.79 -9.61 11.83
C ARG A 51 -4.32 -8.39 12.64
N CYS A 52 -3.89 -7.36 11.93
CA CYS A 52 -3.36 -6.14 12.49
C CYS A 52 -4.39 -5.01 12.40
N GLU A 53 -4.48 -4.26 13.50
CA GLU A 53 -5.31 -3.07 13.63
C GLU A 53 -4.45 -1.95 14.21
N GLY A 54 -4.55 -0.76 13.61
CA GLY A 54 -3.74 0.35 14.04
C GLY A 54 -4.07 1.62 13.29
N SER A 55 -3.53 2.73 13.77
CA SER A 55 -3.58 3.99 13.05
C SER A 55 -2.24 4.68 13.08
N GLY A 56 -1.95 5.46 12.05
CA GLY A 56 -0.78 6.30 11.97
C GLY A 56 -0.90 7.25 10.79
N THR A 57 0.14 7.36 9.99
CA THR A 57 0.23 8.36 8.91
C THR A 57 0.55 7.74 7.57
N TRP A 58 0.24 8.48 6.52
CA TRP A 58 0.72 8.19 5.18
C TRP A 58 1.13 9.47 4.47
N ARG A 59 2.01 9.33 3.48
CA ARG A 59 2.47 10.42 2.62
C ARG A 59 2.67 9.90 1.20
N PHE A 60 2.15 10.62 0.22
CA PHE A 60 2.50 10.41 -1.18
C PHE A 60 3.82 11.12 -1.51
N GLU A 61 4.73 10.40 -2.15
CA GLU A 61 6.01 10.92 -2.63
C GLU A 61 5.96 10.92 -4.17
N PRO A 62 5.64 12.07 -4.79
CA PRO A 62 5.53 12.17 -6.23
C PRO A 62 6.91 12.09 -6.88
N ASP A 63 6.94 11.59 -8.12
CA ASP A 63 8.12 11.62 -8.99
C ASP A 63 7.68 11.87 -10.44
N ASP A 64 8.52 12.55 -11.22
CA ASP A 64 8.26 12.80 -12.65
C ASP A 64 8.18 11.49 -13.45
N ASN A 65 8.93 10.48 -12.98
CA ASN A 65 8.86 9.11 -13.42
C ASN A 65 7.80 8.33 -12.62
N PRO A 66 6.66 7.92 -13.23
CA PRO A 66 5.60 7.18 -12.55
C PRO A 66 6.05 5.82 -11.97
N TRP A 67 7.21 5.33 -12.39
CA TRP A 67 7.83 4.13 -11.83
C TRP A 67 8.50 4.35 -10.48
N LEU A 68 8.83 5.60 -10.13
CA LEU A 68 9.58 5.96 -8.92
C LEU A 68 8.71 6.63 -7.84
N GLN A 69 7.48 7.03 -8.17
CA GLN A 69 6.53 7.51 -7.17
C GLN A 69 6.26 6.42 -6.12
N SER A 70 6.03 6.85 -4.89
CA SER A 70 5.81 5.93 -3.77
C SER A 70 4.82 6.48 -2.75
N VAL A 71 4.40 5.61 -1.84
CA VAL A 71 3.60 5.98 -0.69
C VAL A 71 4.30 5.48 0.54
N THR A 72 4.73 6.38 1.42
CA THR A 72 5.22 5.99 2.74
C THR A 72 4.02 5.84 3.66
N ILE A 73 3.86 4.66 4.27
CA ILE A 73 2.80 4.35 5.23
C ILE A 73 3.45 3.90 6.54
N ASP A 74 3.00 4.49 7.64
CA ASP A 74 3.43 4.16 8.99
C ASP A 74 2.21 3.98 9.89
N VAL A 75 1.91 2.74 10.27
CA VAL A 75 0.76 2.30 11.06
C VAL A 75 1.25 1.32 12.11
N GLY A 76 2.01 1.85 13.09
CA GLY A 76 2.56 1.07 14.21
C GLY A 76 3.25 -0.22 13.74
N ASP A 77 2.96 -1.33 14.41
CA ASP A 77 3.53 -2.64 14.08
C ASP A 77 2.88 -3.30 12.84
N CYS A 78 1.82 -2.70 12.27
CA CYS A 78 1.15 -3.27 11.09
C CYS A 78 1.98 -3.09 9.83
N TRP A 79 2.31 -1.84 9.52
CA TRP A 79 2.95 -1.43 8.27
C TRP A 79 3.82 -0.21 8.53
N SER A 80 5.11 -0.30 8.25
CA SER A 80 6.01 0.84 8.30
C SER A 80 6.98 0.72 7.14
N GLY A 81 6.89 1.66 6.20
CA GLY A 81 7.83 1.72 5.07
C GLY A 81 7.23 2.24 3.78
N GLN A 82 8.00 2.08 2.72
CA GLN A 82 7.69 2.57 1.39
C GLN A 82 6.90 1.54 0.58
N TRP A 83 5.80 1.99 -0.02
CA TRP A 83 4.94 1.22 -0.93
C TRP A 83 5.08 1.74 -2.34
N THR A 84 5.05 0.84 -3.32
CA THR A 84 5.11 1.20 -4.74
C THR A 84 3.73 1.16 -5.38
N LEU A 85 3.53 1.99 -6.41
CA LEU A 85 2.29 2.06 -7.17
C LEU A 85 2.36 1.22 -8.44
N SER A 86 1.35 0.39 -8.66
CA SER A 86 1.15 -0.38 -9.89
C SER A 86 -0.32 -0.31 -10.34
N GLY A 87 -0.67 -1.03 -11.40
CA GLY A 87 -2.02 -1.02 -11.97
C GLY A 87 -2.19 0.06 -13.04
N THR A 88 -3.41 0.56 -13.20
CA THR A 88 -3.74 1.60 -14.20
C THR A 88 -4.35 2.82 -13.51
N ALA A 89 -4.42 3.96 -14.20
CA ALA A 89 -4.92 5.21 -13.61
C ALA A 89 -6.31 5.08 -12.97
N GLY A 90 -7.18 4.22 -13.52
CA GLY A 90 -8.51 3.95 -12.95
C GLY A 90 -8.56 2.79 -11.94
N ARG A 91 -7.48 2.02 -11.80
CA ARG A 91 -7.38 0.86 -10.89
C ARG A 91 -5.96 0.77 -10.30
N PRO A 92 -5.54 1.77 -9.49
CA PRO A 92 -4.23 1.74 -8.87
C PRO A 92 -4.16 0.62 -7.84
N LYS A 93 -2.94 0.14 -7.61
CA LYS A 93 -2.60 -0.85 -6.60
C LYS A 93 -1.42 -0.35 -5.78
N LEU A 94 -1.47 -0.54 -4.46
CA LEU A 94 -0.33 -0.33 -3.57
C LEU A 94 0.33 -1.68 -3.32
N ASN A 95 1.65 -1.72 -3.44
CA ASN A 95 2.42 -2.95 -3.29
C ASN A 95 3.50 -2.71 -2.25
N TYR A 96 3.52 -3.58 -1.24
CA TYR A 96 4.58 -3.66 -0.26
C TYR A 96 5.41 -4.90 -0.52
N GLN A 97 6.74 -4.75 -0.55
CA GLN A 97 7.63 -5.87 -0.70
C GLN A 97 7.82 -6.54 0.67
N LEU A 98 7.51 -7.81 0.74
CA LEU A 98 7.78 -8.71 1.85
C LEU A 98 8.94 -9.65 1.49
N GLY A 99 9.63 -10.16 2.50
CA GLY A 99 10.71 -11.13 2.34
C GLY A 99 12.01 -10.53 1.80
N ASP A 100 12.98 -11.41 1.53
CA ASP A 100 14.30 -11.04 1.01
C ASP A 100 14.25 -10.66 -0.48
N THR A 101 15.19 -9.80 -0.90
CA THR A 101 15.27 -9.25 -2.27
C THR A 101 15.35 -10.34 -3.36
N ASP A 102 15.90 -11.51 -3.06
CA ASP A 102 16.06 -12.64 -3.99
C ASP A 102 14.76 -13.44 -4.21
N SER A 103 13.76 -13.27 -3.35
CA SER A 103 12.44 -13.93 -3.47
C SER A 103 11.35 -13.00 -2.92
N PRO A 104 11.10 -11.87 -3.58
CA PRO A 104 10.17 -10.87 -3.08
C PRO A 104 8.75 -11.43 -3.11
N GLU A 105 8.12 -11.41 -1.95
CA GLU A 105 6.68 -11.58 -1.83
C GLU A 105 6.02 -10.20 -1.88
N TRP A 106 4.83 -10.10 -2.45
CA TRP A 106 4.13 -8.83 -2.59
C TRP A 106 2.84 -8.84 -1.80
N TYR A 107 2.73 -7.91 -0.87
CA TYR A 107 1.47 -7.57 -0.26
C TYR A 107 0.78 -6.48 -1.09
N VAL A 108 -0.34 -6.84 -1.70
CA VAL A 108 -1.02 -5.97 -2.66
C VAL A 108 -2.34 -5.50 -2.08
N LEU A 109 -2.54 -4.18 -2.11
CA LEU A 109 -3.80 -3.54 -1.80
C LEU A 109 -4.42 -2.96 -3.07
N SER A 110 -5.73 -3.14 -3.22
CA SER A 110 -6.52 -2.61 -4.34
C SER A 110 -7.81 -1.93 -3.88
N ARG A 111 -8.36 -1.07 -4.73
CA ARG A 111 -9.68 -0.46 -4.55
C ARG A 111 -10.79 -1.28 -5.16
#